data_AF-A0A7R9UEU5-F1
#
_entry.id   AF-A0A7R9UEU5-F1
#
_cell.length_a   1.000
_cell.length_b   1.000
_cell.length_c   1.000
_cell.angle_alpha   90.00
_cell.angle_beta   90.00
_cell.angle_gamma   90.00
#
_symmetry.space_group_name_H-M   'P 1'
#
loop_
_entity.id
_entity.type
_entity.pdbx_description
1 polymer ?
#
loop_
_entity_poly.entity_id
_entity_poly.type
_entity_poly.pdbx_seq_one_letter_code
_entity_poly.pdbx_strand_id
1 'polypeptide(L)'
;DMVPPALVPAIKFHDSGEIVYESLDIIKALDDRFPERQLMRDDEQVAAVMEENDKLVSAGFKFAYGVRNTTLSDEEKGRLPQEFVEQLDKLDARLAERGPFMLGSDLSAADIALLPIMERFRYQLPVTAGIKVYDASRPNIQKWFDSIDGLPAYRERITGDEVSWVLAASIFLQLFGTGDSEEGKALVDKALQEAEAALGRIAAESETVAELSKEPGSREAAAKLISNREAVIADATAADKEPKSQRALERLPASAAPVVSQVLRNAAARLVGVSPVPVDEKDSEIAAKAARFVASRVSAPRDVGAPAARVLRMALFQEEKAAQLKAA
;
A
#
# COMPACT_ATOMS: atom_id res chain seq x y z
N ASP A 1 -11.44 16.84 -15.35
CA ASP A 1 -10.32 16.99 -14.40
C ASP A 1 -10.49 18.19 -13.52
N MET A 2 -10.05 18.08 -12.26
CA MET A 2 -10.23 19.08 -11.21
C MET A 2 -9.20 20.21 -11.27
N VAL A 3 -8.05 19.99 -11.94
CA VAL A 3 -6.94 20.96 -12.03
C VAL A 3 -6.26 20.98 -13.40
N PRO A 4 -5.74 22.14 -13.87
CA PRO A 4 -5.13 22.28 -15.20
C PRO A 4 -3.97 21.34 -15.52
N PRO A 5 -3.04 21.02 -14.59
CA PRO A 5 -1.93 20.11 -14.88
C PRO A 5 -2.35 18.65 -15.08
N ALA A 6 -3.60 18.28 -14.73
CA ALA A 6 -4.05 16.89 -14.56
C ALA A 6 -3.14 16.05 -13.63
N LEU A 7 -2.33 16.70 -12.79
CA LEU A 7 -1.49 16.08 -11.78
C LEU A 7 -2.28 15.86 -10.48
N VAL A 8 -1.80 14.94 -9.67
CA VAL A 8 -2.33 14.59 -8.34
C VAL A 8 -1.21 14.71 -7.30
N PRO A 9 -1.52 15.05 -6.04
CA PRO A 9 -2.86 15.30 -5.47
C PRO A 9 -3.40 16.73 -5.73
N ALA A 10 -4.72 16.88 -5.56
CA ALA A 10 -5.42 18.15 -5.49
C ALA A 10 -6.58 18.04 -4.48
N ILE A 11 -6.84 19.10 -3.72
CA ILE A 11 -7.96 19.20 -2.78
C ILE A 11 -8.91 20.33 -3.18
N LYS A 12 -10.16 20.24 -2.71
CA LYS A 12 -11.15 21.31 -2.83
C LYS A 12 -11.79 21.58 -1.47
N PHE A 13 -11.71 22.81 -0.99
CA PHE A 13 -12.44 23.22 0.21
C PHE A 13 -13.92 23.37 -0.13
N HIS A 14 -14.79 22.70 0.63
CA HIS A 14 -16.23 22.64 0.30
C HIS A 14 -16.96 23.97 0.52
N ASP A 15 -16.50 24.77 1.47
CA ASP A 15 -17.11 26.03 1.88
C ASP A 15 -16.72 27.21 1.00
N SER A 16 -15.46 27.31 0.59
CA SER A 16 -14.97 28.36 -0.31
C SER A 16 -15.03 27.95 -1.80
N GLY A 17 -15.03 26.65 -2.08
CA GLY A 17 -14.87 26.11 -3.43
C GLY A 17 -13.44 26.22 -3.97
N GLU A 18 -12.50 26.72 -3.17
CA GLU A 18 -11.08 26.86 -3.51
C GLU A 18 -10.45 25.50 -3.82
N ILE A 19 -9.61 25.47 -4.85
CA ILE A 19 -8.89 24.28 -5.29
C ILE A 19 -7.39 24.53 -5.10
N VAL A 20 -6.74 23.64 -4.37
CA VAL A 20 -5.29 23.68 -4.12
C VAL A 20 -4.68 22.39 -4.66
N TYR A 21 -3.55 22.50 -5.34
CA TYR A 21 -2.79 21.40 -5.93
C TYR A 21 -1.30 21.63 -5.69
N GLU A 22 -0.48 20.61 -5.95
CA GLU A 22 0.89 20.45 -5.42
C GLU A 22 0.92 20.06 -3.94
N SER A 23 1.69 19.01 -3.63
CA SER A 23 1.68 18.40 -2.30
C SER A 23 2.03 19.38 -1.17
N LEU A 24 2.99 20.29 -1.40
CA LEU A 24 3.42 21.27 -0.39
C LEU A 24 2.41 22.41 -0.21
N ASP A 25 1.85 22.91 -1.30
CA ASP A 25 0.84 23.97 -1.24
C ASP A 25 -0.44 23.47 -0.55
N ILE A 26 -0.79 22.19 -0.76
CA ILE A 26 -1.88 21.53 -0.03
C ILE A 26 -1.60 21.50 1.47
N ILE A 27 -0.38 21.13 1.90
CA ILE A 27 -0.03 21.10 3.33
C ILE A 27 -0.13 22.50 3.93
N LYS A 28 0.41 23.52 3.25
CA LYS A 28 0.34 24.92 3.71
C LYS A 28 -1.09 25.42 3.83
N ALA A 29 -1.92 25.17 2.82
CA ALA A 29 -3.33 25.56 2.84
C ALA A 29 -4.12 24.86 3.96
N LEU A 30 -3.77 23.61 4.29
CA LEU A 30 -4.35 22.90 5.44
C LEU A 30 -3.90 23.51 6.77
N ASP A 31 -2.63 23.83 6.94
CA ASP A 31 -2.10 24.49 8.14
C ASP A 31 -2.74 25.87 8.37
N ASP A 32 -2.93 26.67 7.31
CA ASP A 32 -3.60 27.96 7.38
C ASP A 32 -5.08 27.82 7.79
N ARG A 33 -5.72 26.72 7.36
CA ARG A 33 -7.15 26.46 7.63
C ARG A 33 -7.40 25.82 9.00
N PHE A 34 -6.46 25.01 9.49
CA PHE A 34 -6.56 24.22 10.70
C PHE A 34 -5.36 24.47 11.63
N PRO A 35 -5.27 25.66 12.25
CA PRO A 35 -4.07 26.12 12.95
C PRO A 35 -3.76 25.35 14.24
N GLU A 36 -4.66 24.47 14.70
CA GLU A 36 -4.43 23.67 15.91
C GLU A 36 -3.27 22.68 15.76
N ARG A 37 -2.92 22.31 14.53
CA ARG A 37 -1.76 21.48 14.20
C ARG A 37 -1.11 21.96 12.92
N GLN A 38 0.05 22.60 13.07
CA GLN A 38 0.84 23.08 11.95
C GLN A 38 2.00 22.13 11.65
N LEU A 39 1.99 21.55 10.46
CA LEU A 39 3.04 20.67 9.93
C LEU A 39 4.23 21.48 9.38
N MET A 40 3.97 22.72 8.97
CA MET A 40 4.88 23.73 8.40
C MET A 40 5.23 24.84 9.41
N ARG A 41 5.18 24.54 10.71
CA ARG A 41 5.40 25.50 11.82
C ARG A 41 6.74 26.26 11.80
N ASP A 42 7.74 25.74 11.07
CA ASP A 42 8.96 26.46 10.71
C ASP A 42 9.29 26.15 9.25
N ASP A 43 8.81 26.99 8.33
CA ASP A 43 8.94 26.81 6.87
C ASP A 43 10.41 26.63 6.44
N GLU A 44 11.33 27.40 7.02
CA GLU A 44 12.75 27.37 6.66
C GLU A 44 13.40 26.07 7.14
N GLN A 45 13.11 25.67 8.38
CA GLN A 45 13.64 24.43 8.93
C GLN A 45 13.04 23.20 8.22
N VAL A 46 11.74 23.21 7.90
CA VAL A 46 11.10 22.15 7.10
C VAL A 46 11.78 22.04 5.74
N ALA A 47 11.97 23.15 5.04
CA ALA A 47 12.60 23.16 3.72
C ALA A 47 14.02 22.59 3.74
N ALA A 48 14.83 22.98 4.74
CA ALA A 48 16.20 22.46 4.90
C ALA A 48 16.23 20.94 5.09
N VAL A 49 15.31 20.41 5.91
CA VAL A 49 15.20 18.96 6.16
C VAL A 49 14.68 18.20 4.95
N MET A 50 13.78 18.82 4.17
CA MET A 50 13.31 18.23 2.92
C MET A 50 14.43 18.11 1.89
N GLU A 51 15.33 19.10 1.77
CA GLU A 51 16.50 18.99 0.88
C GLU A 51 17.43 17.83 1.28
N GLU A 52 17.60 17.61 2.58
CA GLU A 52 18.33 16.45 3.10
C GLU A 52 17.59 15.13 2.78
N ASN A 53 16.27 15.10 2.91
CA ASN A 53 15.45 13.94 2.53
C ASN A 53 15.57 13.64 1.04
N ASP A 54 15.57 14.65 0.18
CA ASP A 54 15.68 14.48 -1.27
C ASP A 54 16.98 13.76 -1.67
N LYS A 55 18.07 13.96 -0.91
CA LYS A 55 19.33 13.23 -1.11
C LYS A 55 19.17 11.73 -0.83
N LEU A 56 18.49 11.38 0.28
CA LEU A 56 18.15 9.99 0.60
C LEU A 56 17.20 9.38 -0.43
N VAL A 57 16.15 10.09 -0.81
CA VAL A 57 15.16 9.63 -1.80
C VAL A 57 15.83 9.40 -3.14
N SER A 58 16.65 10.35 -3.61
CA SER A 58 17.40 10.23 -4.86
C SER A 58 18.36 9.03 -4.84
N ALA A 59 19.13 8.85 -3.76
CA ALA A 59 20.02 7.70 -3.60
C ALA A 59 19.23 6.37 -3.60
N GLY A 60 18.11 6.31 -2.89
CA GLY A 60 17.25 5.13 -2.82
C GLY A 60 16.61 4.77 -4.16
N PHE A 61 16.11 5.75 -4.91
CA PHE A 61 15.56 5.52 -6.25
C PHE A 61 16.64 5.06 -7.24
N LYS A 62 17.82 5.68 -7.23
CA LYS A 62 18.95 5.25 -8.06
C LYS A 62 19.36 3.83 -7.71
N PHE A 63 19.47 3.49 -6.42
CA PHE A 63 19.80 2.15 -6.01
C PHE A 63 18.73 1.12 -6.42
N ALA A 64 17.45 1.41 -6.14
CA ALA A 64 16.35 0.48 -6.39
C ALA A 64 16.04 0.26 -7.89
N TYR A 65 16.27 1.28 -8.75
CA TYR A 65 15.82 1.26 -10.15
C TYR A 65 16.86 1.73 -11.17
N GLY A 66 18.02 2.23 -10.74
CA GLY A 66 19.05 2.80 -11.62
C GLY A 66 19.79 1.79 -12.49
N VAL A 67 19.52 0.49 -12.38
CA VAL A 67 20.18 -0.55 -13.18
C VAL A 67 19.87 -0.40 -14.68
N ARG A 68 18.66 0.09 -15.04
CA ARG A 68 18.28 0.44 -16.43
C ARG A 68 18.94 1.73 -16.93
N ASN A 69 19.59 2.52 -16.07
CA ASN A 69 20.24 3.74 -16.50
C ASN A 69 21.52 3.41 -17.29
N THR A 70 21.44 3.52 -18.62
CA THR A 70 22.54 3.26 -19.53
C THR A 70 23.62 4.34 -19.51
N THR A 71 23.38 5.47 -18.82
CA THR A 71 24.38 6.53 -18.66
C THR A 71 25.30 6.30 -17.46
N LEU A 72 25.01 5.33 -16.60
CA LEU A 72 25.87 4.95 -15.47
C LEU A 72 26.83 3.84 -15.91
N SER A 73 28.11 4.02 -15.60
CA SER A 73 29.14 2.98 -15.68
C SER A 73 28.89 1.86 -14.64
N ASP A 74 29.50 0.70 -14.84
CA ASP A 74 29.40 -0.42 -13.89
C ASP A 74 30.00 -0.07 -12.52
N GLU A 75 31.04 0.77 -12.50
CA GLU A 75 31.63 1.29 -11.26
C GLU A 75 30.64 2.19 -10.51
N GLU A 76 29.94 3.08 -11.21
CA GLU A 76 28.89 3.92 -10.62
C GLU A 76 27.74 3.06 -10.08
N LYS A 77 27.29 2.05 -10.84
CA LYS A 77 26.25 1.11 -10.39
C LYS A 77 26.68 0.34 -9.14
N GLY A 78 27.95 -0.05 -9.06
CA GLY A 78 28.52 -0.73 -7.89
C GLY A 78 28.53 0.12 -6.61
N ARG A 79 28.52 1.45 -6.73
CA ARG A 79 28.52 2.39 -5.58
C ARG A 79 27.13 2.72 -5.04
N LEU A 80 26.08 2.58 -5.85
CA LEU A 80 24.70 2.94 -5.47
C LEU A 80 24.21 2.31 -4.15
N PRO A 81 24.47 1.00 -3.86
CA PRO A 81 24.03 0.40 -2.62
C PRO A 81 24.67 1.07 -1.40
N GLN A 82 25.99 1.34 -1.47
CA GLN A 82 26.73 1.99 -0.40
C GLN A 82 26.27 3.44 -0.22
N GLU A 83 26.12 4.20 -1.30
CA GLU A 83 25.65 5.59 -1.24
C GLU A 83 24.26 5.69 -0.58
N PHE A 84 23.35 4.76 -0.89
CA PHE A 84 22.04 4.72 -0.24
C PHE A 84 22.13 4.36 1.25
N VAL A 85 22.93 3.36 1.61
CA VAL A 85 23.19 2.98 3.01
C VAL A 85 23.76 4.15 3.81
N GLU A 86 24.71 4.90 3.25
CA GLU A 86 25.27 6.09 3.88
C GLU A 86 24.23 7.19 4.12
N GLN A 87 23.24 7.36 3.22
CA GLN A 87 22.14 8.30 3.45
C GLN A 87 21.18 7.82 4.54
N LEU A 88 20.92 6.51 4.64
CA LEU A 88 20.15 5.95 5.75
C LEU A 88 20.88 6.17 7.09
N ASP A 89 22.19 5.99 7.12
CA ASP A 89 22.98 6.20 8.34
C ASP A 89 22.99 7.69 8.76
N LYS A 90 23.02 8.62 7.80
CA LYS A 90 22.85 10.06 8.06
C LYS A 90 21.46 10.40 8.59
N LEU A 91 20.40 9.80 8.04
CA LEU A 91 19.04 9.96 8.55
C LEU A 91 18.93 9.46 9.99
N ASP A 92 19.50 8.29 10.29
CA ASP A 92 19.47 7.71 11.64
C ASP A 92 20.19 8.61 12.65
N ALA A 93 21.40 9.09 12.32
CA ALA A 93 22.15 10.01 13.16
C ALA A 93 21.38 11.32 13.44
N ARG A 94 20.74 11.88 12.41
CA ARG A 94 19.92 13.10 12.53
C ARG A 94 18.71 12.88 13.44
N LEU A 95 18.02 11.74 13.33
CA LEU A 95 16.92 11.39 14.23
C LEU A 95 17.40 11.18 15.66
N ALA A 96 18.60 10.64 15.87
CA ALA A 96 19.20 10.51 17.19
C ALA A 96 19.35 11.87 17.91
N GLU A 97 19.73 12.91 17.16
CA GLU A 97 19.93 14.26 17.69
C GLU A 97 18.61 15.01 17.93
N ARG A 98 17.61 14.81 17.07
CA ARG A 98 16.40 15.62 17.05
C ARG A 98 15.25 15.01 17.83
N GLY A 99 15.10 13.68 17.83
CA GLY A 99 14.03 12.99 18.53
C GLY A 99 13.19 12.07 17.62
N PRO A 100 11.95 11.72 18.02
CA PRO A 100 11.12 10.75 17.30
C PRO A 100 10.69 11.21 15.90
N PHE A 101 10.72 12.52 15.63
CA PHE A 101 10.42 13.12 14.33
C PHE A 101 11.56 14.02 13.87
N MET A 102 11.58 14.36 12.58
CA MET A 102 12.70 15.07 11.97
C MET A 102 12.93 16.49 12.50
N LEU A 103 11.93 17.10 13.13
CA LEU A 103 11.99 18.42 13.74
C LEU A 103 11.67 18.40 15.24
N GLY A 104 11.88 17.26 15.92
CA GLY A 104 11.74 17.18 17.37
C GLY A 104 10.65 16.21 17.83
N SER A 105 9.83 16.68 18.78
CA SER A 105 8.81 15.88 19.46
C SER A 105 7.53 15.67 18.66
N ASP A 106 7.23 16.56 17.71
CA ASP A 106 5.98 16.51 16.96
C ASP A 106 6.22 16.28 15.47
N LEU A 107 5.24 15.65 14.82
CA LEU A 107 5.21 15.39 13.39
C LEU A 107 5.32 16.70 12.58
N SER A 108 6.09 16.67 11.50
CA SER A 108 6.24 17.79 10.57
C SER A 108 5.92 17.38 9.13
N ALA A 109 5.81 18.36 8.23
CA ALA A 109 5.67 18.11 6.80
C ALA A 109 6.87 17.33 6.22
N ALA A 110 8.07 17.50 6.78
CA ALA A 110 9.25 16.76 6.35
C ALA A 110 9.12 15.25 6.62
N ASP A 111 8.51 14.86 7.75
CA ASP A 111 8.21 13.45 8.06
C ASP A 111 7.20 12.88 7.06
N ILE A 112 6.10 13.62 6.85
CA ILE A 112 5.01 13.22 5.93
C ILE A 112 5.50 13.10 4.50
N ALA A 113 6.40 13.99 4.06
CA ALA A 113 6.95 13.95 2.71
C ALA A 113 7.88 12.74 2.49
N LEU A 114 8.65 12.32 3.49
CA LEU A 114 9.54 11.16 3.38
C LEU A 114 8.81 9.83 3.54
N LEU A 115 7.75 9.80 4.36
CA LEU A 115 7.06 8.57 4.75
C LEU A 115 6.62 7.66 3.59
N PRO A 116 6.01 8.14 2.48
CA PRO A 116 5.54 7.27 1.41
C PRO A 116 6.63 6.42 0.75
N ILE A 117 7.85 6.96 0.62
CA ILE A 117 8.96 6.21 0.02
C ILE A 117 9.65 5.30 1.04
N MET A 118 9.75 5.73 2.31
CA MET A 118 10.30 4.89 3.37
C MET A 118 9.39 3.71 3.71
N GLU A 119 8.07 3.91 3.78
CA GLU A 119 7.11 2.81 3.94
C GLU A 119 7.20 1.81 2.77
N ARG A 120 7.34 2.32 1.55
CA ARG A 120 7.58 1.45 0.39
C ARG A 120 8.87 0.64 0.56
N PHE A 121 9.99 1.28 0.93
CA PHE A 121 11.27 0.61 1.13
C PHE A 121 11.26 -0.40 2.27
N ARG A 122 10.44 -0.19 3.32
CA ARG A 122 10.24 -1.14 4.43
C ARG A 122 9.85 -2.54 3.92
N TYR A 123 9.06 -2.62 2.86
CA TYR A 123 8.57 -3.90 2.31
C TYR A 123 9.27 -4.33 1.02
N GLN A 124 9.68 -3.39 0.17
CA GLN A 124 10.25 -3.73 -1.14
C GLN A 124 11.71 -4.14 -1.07
N LEU A 125 12.54 -3.41 -0.32
CA LEU A 125 13.98 -3.66 -0.28
C LEU A 125 14.38 -5.01 0.33
N PRO A 126 13.68 -5.56 1.34
CA PRO A 126 13.96 -6.91 1.83
C PRO A 126 13.82 -7.96 0.72
N VAL A 127 12.85 -7.78 -0.17
CA VAL A 127 12.58 -8.69 -1.29
C VAL A 127 13.61 -8.50 -2.40
N THR A 128 13.89 -7.26 -2.79
CA THR A 128 14.69 -6.96 -3.98
C THR A 128 16.19 -6.90 -3.74
N ALA A 129 16.62 -6.51 -2.55
CA ALA A 129 18.02 -6.22 -2.22
C ALA A 129 18.49 -6.80 -0.89
N GLY A 130 17.59 -7.38 -0.08
CA GLY A 130 17.92 -7.86 1.27
C GLY A 130 18.22 -6.73 2.28
N ILE A 131 17.96 -5.46 1.93
CA ILE A 131 18.16 -4.31 2.82
C ILE A 131 16.88 -4.08 3.63
N LYS A 132 17.02 -3.85 4.93
CA LYS A 132 15.93 -3.49 5.83
C LYS A 132 16.14 -2.04 6.31
N VAL A 133 15.13 -1.20 6.06
CA VAL A 133 15.11 0.18 6.59
C VAL A 133 14.41 0.28 7.95
N TYR A 134 13.66 -0.76 8.33
CA TYR A 134 12.98 -0.88 9.62
C TYR A 134 13.53 -2.10 10.35
N ASP A 135 14.66 -1.92 11.04
CA ASP A 135 15.25 -2.93 11.92
C ASP A 135 16.17 -2.28 12.98
N ALA A 136 16.73 -3.12 13.86
CA ALA A 136 17.58 -2.67 14.96
C ALA A 136 18.96 -2.15 14.51
N SER A 137 19.34 -2.24 13.23
CA SER A 137 20.62 -1.69 12.74
C SER A 137 20.59 -0.16 12.68
N ARG A 138 19.40 0.44 12.60
CA ARG A 138 19.15 1.89 12.57
C ARG A 138 18.05 2.23 13.57
N PRO A 139 18.39 2.25 14.88
CA PRO A 139 17.40 2.32 15.94
C PRO A 139 16.60 3.62 15.97
N ASN A 140 17.10 4.71 15.39
CA ASN A 140 16.38 5.99 15.37
C ASN A 140 15.42 6.07 14.19
N ILE A 141 15.76 5.48 13.04
CA ILE A 141 14.78 5.23 11.97
C ILE A 141 13.70 4.26 12.46
N GLN A 142 14.07 3.22 13.20
CA GLN A 142 13.09 2.30 13.81
C GLN A 142 12.11 3.05 14.71
N LYS A 143 12.62 3.88 15.64
CA LYS A 143 11.78 4.72 16.51
C LYS A 143 10.90 5.71 15.73
N TRP A 144 11.40 6.26 14.63
CA TRP A 144 10.63 7.15 13.75
C TRP A 144 9.45 6.42 13.12
N PHE A 145 9.67 5.21 12.57
CA PHE A 145 8.58 4.35 12.12
C PHE A 145 7.60 4.02 13.25
N ASP A 146 8.10 3.60 14.42
CA ASP A 146 7.23 3.26 15.56
C ASP A 146 6.40 4.47 16.02
N SER A 147 6.96 5.68 15.95
CA SER A 147 6.28 6.93 16.30
C SER A 147 5.17 7.28 15.31
N ILE A 148 5.43 7.09 14.00
CA ILE A 148 4.44 7.31 12.93
C ILE A 148 3.35 6.24 12.95
N ASP A 149 3.75 4.96 13.03
CA ASP A 149 2.85 3.81 13.19
C ASP A 149 2.05 3.94 14.49
N GLY A 150 2.56 4.70 15.46
CA GLY A 150 1.93 5.16 16.70
C GLY A 150 0.68 6.04 16.50
N LEU A 151 0.62 6.80 15.42
CA LEU A 151 -0.42 7.80 15.17
C LEU A 151 -1.72 7.13 14.68
N PRO A 152 -2.85 7.26 15.40
CA PRO A 152 -4.12 6.68 14.98
C PRO A 152 -4.56 7.16 13.58
N ALA A 153 -4.35 8.44 13.27
CA ALA A 153 -4.68 9.02 11.97
C ALA A 153 -3.92 8.36 10.80
N TYR A 154 -2.70 7.89 11.04
CA TYR A 154 -1.91 7.18 10.04
C TYR A 154 -2.29 5.69 10.00
N ARG A 155 -2.16 5.02 11.15
CA ARG A 155 -2.37 3.57 11.29
C ARG A 155 -3.75 3.11 10.80
N GLU A 156 -4.78 3.87 11.13
CA GLU A 156 -6.15 3.41 10.89
C GLU A 156 -6.64 3.72 9.47
N ARG A 157 -6.04 4.70 8.78
CA ARG A 157 -6.60 5.23 7.52
C ARG A 157 -5.65 5.27 6.34
N ILE A 158 -4.34 5.40 6.58
CA ILE A 158 -3.37 5.82 5.55
C ILE A 158 -2.23 4.82 5.36
N THR A 159 -1.88 4.03 6.37
CA THR A 159 -0.77 3.07 6.23
C THR A 159 -1.10 2.00 5.21
N GLY A 160 -0.11 1.66 4.37
CA GLY A 160 -0.18 0.50 3.49
C GLY A 160 0.13 -0.80 4.22
N ASP A 161 -0.02 -1.93 3.53
CA ASP A 161 0.29 -3.24 4.08
C ASP A 161 1.39 -3.95 3.28
N GLU A 162 1.94 -5.00 3.88
CA GLU A 162 2.98 -5.83 3.27
C GLU A 162 2.56 -6.38 1.91
N VAL A 163 1.35 -6.94 1.80
CA VAL A 163 0.83 -7.53 0.56
C VAL A 163 0.86 -6.51 -0.58
N SER A 164 0.33 -5.31 -0.35
CA SER A 164 0.17 -4.27 -1.37
C SER A 164 1.52 -3.71 -1.79
N TRP A 165 2.42 -3.45 -0.83
CA TRP A 165 3.73 -2.89 -1.14
C TRP A 165 4.66 -3.89 -1.82
N VAL A 166 4.58 -5.18 -1.44
CA VAL A 166 5.34 -6.25 -2.10
C VAL A 166 4.79 -6.51 -3.52
N LEU A 167 3.47 -6.54 -3.71
CA LEU A 167 2.87 -6.60 -5.06
C LEU A 167 3.29 -5.40 -5.91
N ALA A 168 3.29 -4.19 -5.34
CA ALA A 168 3.75 -3.00 -6.04
C ALA A 168 5.23 -3.10 -6.47
N ALA A 169 6.07 -3.85 -5.76
CA ALA A 169 7.46 -4.09 -6.16
C ALA A 169 7.53 -4.74 -7.55
N SER A 170 6.71 -5.75 -7.81
CA SER A 170 6.64 -6.42 -9.12
C SER A 170 6.32 -5.42 -10.26
N ILE A 171 5.38 -4.50 -10.03
CA ILE A 171 4.98 -3.48 -10.99
C ILE A 171 6.13 -2.49 -11.22
N PHE A 172 6.75 -2.00 -10.14
CA PHE A 172 7.86 -1.05 -10.27
C PHE A 172 9.11 -1.67 -10.89
N LEU A 173 9.38 -2.95 -10.66
CA LEU A 173 10.48 -3.65 -11.33
C LEU A 173 10.23 -3.77 -12.85
N GLN A 174 8.99 -4.01 -13.27
CA GLN A 174 8.62 -4.02 -14.68
C GLN A 174 8.72 -2.63 -15.32
N LEU A 175 8.18 -1.60 -14.65
CA LEU A 175 8.15 -0.23 -15.16
C LEU A 175 9.52 0.47 -15.12
N PHE A 176 10.24 0.36 -14.00
CA PHE A 176 11.42 1.17 -13.70
C PHE A 176 12.69 0.34 -13.46
N GLY A 177 12.56 -0.86 -12.90
CA GLY A 177 13.67 -1.78 -12.63
C GLY A 177 14.10 -2.58 -13.87
N THR A 178 14.69 -3.76 -13.72
CA THR A 178 15.18 -4.58 -14.84
C THR A 178 14.19 -5.64 -15.34
N GLY A 179 12.88 -5.46 -15.15
CA GLY A 179 11.87 -6.53 -15.27
C GLY A 179 11.87 -7.38 -16.56
N ASP A 180 12.51 -6.94 -17.65
CA ASP A 180 12.67 -7.72 -18.89
C ASP A 180 13.94 -8.61 -18.93
N SER A 181 14.93 -8.35 -18.07
CA SER A 181 16.12 -9.19 -17.91
C SER A 181 15.79 -10.45 -17.12
N GLU A 182 16.61 -11.49 -17.22
CA GLU A 182 16.40 -12.73 -16.47
C GLU A 182 16.45 -12.48 -14.95
N GLU A 183 17.37 -11.63 -14.49
CA GLU A 183 17.46 -11.21 -13.08
C GLU A 183 16.22 -10.41 -12.67
N GLY A 184 15.73 -9.52 -13.54
CA GLY A 184 14.53 -8.74 -13.26
C GLY A 184 13.27 -9.58 -13.19
N LYS A 185 13.11 -10.56 -14.07
CA LYS A 185 12.01 -11.54 -14.01
C LYS A 185 12.08 -12.36 -12.74
N ALA A 186 13.26 -12.84 -12.35
CA ALA A 186 13.44 -13.57 -11.08
C ALA A 186 13.05 -12.72 -9.86
N LEU A 187 13.36 -11.41 -9.86
CA LEU A 187 12.95 -10.50 -8.80
C LEU A 187 11.43 -10.24 -8.81
N VAL A 188 10.81 -10.12 -9.99
CA VAL A 188 9.35 -10.01 -10.14
C VAL A 188 8.67 -11.26 -9.58
N ASP A 189 9.13 -12.45 -9.96
CA ASP A 189 8.59 -13.73 -9.49
C ASP A 189 8.75 -13.86 -7.97
N LYS A 190 9.92 -13.51 -7.43
CA LYS A 190 10.15 -13.47 -5.98
C LYS A 190 9.16 -12.54 -5.28
N ALA A 191 8.93 -11.33 -5.81
CA ALA A 191 7.95 -10.42 -5.22
C ALA A 191 6.52 -10.98 -5.26
N LEU A 192 6.11 -11.63 -6.35
CA LEU A 192 4.81 -12.29 -6.44
C LEU A 192 4.69 -13.46 -5.44
N GLN A 193 5.75 -14.25 -5.27
CA GLN A 193 5.78 -15.35 -4.29
C GLN A 193 5.70 -14.84 -2.84
N GLU A 194 6.45 -13.77 -2.50
CA GLU A 194 6.40 -13.17 -1.16
C GLU A 194 5.03 -12.53 -0.87
N ALA A 195 4.40 -11.91 -1.87
CA ALA A 195 3.04 -11.42 -1.74
C ALA A 195 2.03 -12.56 -1.52
N GLU A 196 2.15 -13.67 -2.24
CA GLU A 196 1.30 -14.85 -2.03
C GLU A 196 1.53 -15.47 -0.65
N ALA A 197 2.77 -15.52 -0.17
CA ALA A 197 3.08 -15.97 1.18
C ALA A 197 2.45 -15.06 2.25
N ALA A 198 2.45 -13.73 2.04
CA ALA A 198 1.78 -12.78 2.91
C ALA A 198 0.25 -12.95 2.89
N LEU A 199 -0.35 -13.16 1.72
CA LEU A 199 -1.76 -13.54 1.60
C LEU A 199 -2.07 -14.85 2.32
N GLY A 200 -1.21 -15.85 2.20
CA GLY A 200 -1.34 -17.14 2.87
C GLY A 200 -1.34 -17.03 4.40
N ARG A 201 -0.53 -16.13 4.97
CA ARG A 201 -0.56 -15.82 6.42
C ARG A 201 -1.92 -15.28 6.84
N ILE A 202 -2.47 -14.32 6.09
CA ILE A 202 -3.81 -13.77 6.36
C ILE A 202 -4.90 -14.84 6.19
N ALA A 203 -4.80 -15.69 5.16
CA ALA A 203 -5.75 -16.78 4.92
C ALA A 203 -5.75 -17.86 6.03
N ALA A 204 -4.62 -18.01 6.73
CA ALA A 204 -4.50 -18.92 7.86
C ALA A 204 -5.10 -18.35 9.16
N GLU A 205 -5.33 -17.04 9.22
CA GLU A 205 -6.03 -16.42 10.34
C GLU A 205 -7.49 -16.86 10.38
N SER A 206 -7.98 -17.19 11.56
CA SER A 206 -9.33 -17.73 11.75
C SER A 206 -10.06 -16.93 12.82
N GLU A 207 -11.10 -16.24 12.40
CA GLU A 207 -12.00 -15.49 13.28
C GLU A 207 -13.44 -15.89 12.98
N THR A 208 -14.27 -15.99 14.01
CA THR A 208 -15.72 -16.10 13.84
C THR A 208 -16.28 -14.81 13.22
N VAL A 209 -17.47 -14.89 12.63
CA VAL A 209 -18.19 -13.70 12.12
C VAL A 209 -18.33 -12.61 13.19
N ALA A 210 -18.56 -13.01 14.45
CA ALA A 210 -18.72 -12.09 15.55
C ALA A 210 -17.40 -11.39 15.93
N GLU A 211 -16.26 -12.08 15.87
CA GLU A 211 -14.93 -11.52 16.12
C GLU A 211 -14.53 -10.57 14.98
N LEU A 212 -14.62 -11.04 13.74
CA LEU A 212 -14.26 -10.24 12.56
C LEU A 212 -15.03 -8.92 12.48
N SER A 213 -16.32 -8.92 12.84
CA SER A 213 -17.14 -7.69 12.84
C SER A 213 -16.68 -6.61 13.82
N LYS A 214 -15.85 -6.98 14.80
CA LYS A 214 -15.32 -6.09 15.84
C LYS A 214 -13.89 -5.64 15.56
N GLU A 215 -13.20 -6.26 14.61
CA GLU A 215 -11.85 -5.87 14.24
C GLU A 215 -11.80 -4.42 13.70
N PRO A 216 -10.70 -3.69 13.96
CA PRO A 216 -10.47 -2.39 13.36
C PRO A 216 -10.54 -2.45 11.82
N GLY A 217 -11.30 -1.54 11.22
CA GLY A 217 -11.45 -1.46 9.76
C GLY A 217 -12.61 -2.26 9.17
N SER A 218 -13.28 -3.15 9.91
CA SER A 218 -14.37 -3.98 9.34
C SER A 218 -15.53 -3.17 8.78
N ARG A 219 -15.91 -2.07 9.47
CA ARG A 219 -16.94 -1.15 8.97
C ARG A 219 -16.50 -0.39 7.72
N GLU A 220 -15.25 0.05 7.67
CA GLU A 220 -14.69 0.73 6.49
C GLU A 220 -14.64 -0.21 5.30
N ALA A 221 -14.10 -1.42 5.49
CA ALA A 221 -14.04 -2.48 4.50
C ALA A 221 -15.43 -2.80 3.93
N ALA A 222 -16.42 -3.00 4.81
CA ALA A 222 -17.80 -3.26 4.39
C ALA A 222 -18.37 -2.09 3.58
N ALA A 223 -18.24 -0.86 4.09
CA ALA A 223 -18.76 0.33 3.41
C ALA A 223 -18.15 0.51 2.02
N LYS A 224 -16.82 0.39 1.91
CA LYS A 224 -16.06 0.52 0.66
C LYS A 224 -16.39 -0.59 -0.32
N LEU A 225 -16.54 -1.83 0.15
CA LEU A 225 -16.93 -2.95 -0.71
C LEU A 225 -18.36 -2.77 -1.25
N ILE A 226 -19.30 -2.36 -0.40
CA ILE A 226 -20.69 -2.14 -0.78
C ILE A 226 -20.80 -0.97 -1.78
N SER A 227 -20.15 0.16 -1.51
CA SER A 227 -20.23 1.34 -2.37
C SER A 227 -19.57 1.14 -3.74
N ASN A 228 -18.56 0.26 -3.83
CA ASN A 228 -17.83 -0.01 -5.06
C ASN A 228 -18.19 -1.36 -5.71
N ARG A 229 -19.23 -2.07 -5.23
CA ARG A 229 -19.51 -3.47 -5.64
C ARG A 229 -19.56 -3.65 -7.16
N GLU A 230 -20.15 -2.69 -7.88
CA GLU A 230 -20.36 -2.80 -9.32
C GLU A 230 -19.04 -2.67 -10.09
N ALA A 231 -18.15 -1.80 -9.63
CA ALA A 231 -16.80 -1.68 -10.18
C ALA A 231 -15.95 -2.92 -9.87
N VAL A 232 -16.07 -3.49 -8.67
CA VAL A 232 -15.35 -4.72 -8.29
C VAL A 232 -15.82 -5.91 -9.12
N ILE A 233 -17.13 -6.07 -9.31
CA ILE A 233 -17.69 -7.12 -10.19
C ILE A 233 -17.18 -6.91 -11.62
N ALA A 234 -17.26 -5.69 -12.15
CA ALA A 234 -16.83 -5.39 -13.50
C ALA A 234 -15.33 -5.67 -13.75
N ASP A 235 -14.45 -5.39 -12.78
CA ASP A 235 -13.03 -5.75 -12.91
C ASP A 235 -12.81 -7.26 -12.77
N ALA A 236 -13.46 -7.90 -11.79
CA ALA A 236 -13.31 -9.33 -11.52
C ALA A 236 -13.79 -10.21 -12.67
N THR A 237 -14.78 -9.75 -13.46
CA THR A 237 -15.35 -10.54 -14.56
C THR A 237 -14.97 -10.05 -15.96
N ALA A 238 -13.85 -9.34 -16.08
CA ALA A 238 -13.38 -8.78 -17.35
C ALA A 238 -12.31 -9.65 -18.04
N ALA A 239 -12.48 -10.98 -18.06
CA ALA A 239 -11.54 -11.91 -18.72
C ALA A 239 -11.36 -11.65 -20.24
N ASP A 240 -12.35 -11.03 -20.87
CA ASP A 240 -12.35 -10.67 -22.30
C ASP A 240 -11.60 -9.36 -22.60
N LYS A 241 -11.12 -8.65 -21.58
CA LYS A 241 -10.45 -7.35 -21.72
C LYS A 241 -9.00 -7.43 -21.25
N GLU A 242 -8.12 -6.73 -21.94
CA GLU A 242 -6.73 -6.60 -21.49
C GLU A 242 -6.67 -5.86 -20.13
N PRO A 243 -6.07 -6.47 -19.10
CA PRO A 243 -5.93 -5.81 -17.81
C PRO A 243 -5.04 -4.56 -17.87
N LYS A 244 -5.57 -3.45 -17.35
CA LYS A 244 -4.81 -2.20 -17.21
C LYS A 244 -3.71 -2.28 -16.14
N SER A 245 -3.88 -3.14 -15.13
CA SER A 245 -2.92 -3.33 -14.03
C SER A 245 -2.99 -4.74 -13.45
N GLN A 246 -1.93 -5.16 -12.76
CA GLN A 246 -1.74 -6.50 -12.16
C GLN A 246 -2.16 -7.59 -13.15
N ARG A 247 -1.45 -7.65 -14.28
CA ARG A 247 -1.71 -8.56 -15.41
C ARG A 247 -1.53 -10.03 -15.03
N ALA A 248 -0.83 -10.32 -13.94
CA ALA A 248 -0.65 -11.65 -13.40
C ALA A 248 -1.93 -12.24 -12.75
N LEU A 249 -2.94 -11.41 -12.45
CA LEU A 249 -4.19 -11.89 -11.87
C LEU A 249 -5.21 -12.25 -12.94
N GLU A 250 -5.61 -13.52 -12.94
CA GLU A 250 -6.60 -14.08 -13.86
C GLU A 250 -8.01 -13.61 -13.49
N ARG A 251 -8.65 -12.88 -14.40
CA ARG A 251 -10.04 -12.44 -14.25
C ARG A 251 -11.00 -13.56 -14.66
N LEU A 252 -12.18 -13.57 -14.08
CA LEU A 252 -13.24 -14.53 -14.37
C LEU A 252 -14.03 -14.13 -15.63
N PRO A 253 -14.73 -15.08 -16.30
CA PRO A 253 -15.62 -14.76 -17.41
C PRO A 253 -16.81 -13.90 -16.95
N ALA A 254 -17.38 -13.12 -17.88
CA ALA A 254 -18.54 -12.27 -17.60
C ALA A 254 -19.75 -13.02 -17.01
N SER A 255 -19.91 -14.32 -17.34
CA SER A 255 -20.94 -15.20 -16.78
C SER A 255 -20.81 -15.43 -15.27
N ALA A 256 -19.64 -15.18 -14.68
CA ALA A 256 -19.41 -15.33 -13.24
C ALA A 256 -19.97 -14.16 -12.41
N ALA A 257 -20.44 -13.08 -13.02
CA ALA A 257 -20.88 -11.86 -12.31
C ALA A 257 -21.92 -12.09 -11.19
N PRO A 258 -22.92 -12.98 -11.35
CA PRO A 258 -23.84 -13.30 -10.25
C PRO A 258 -23.13 -13.94 -9.05
N VAL A 259 -22.20 -14.87 -9.31
CA VAL A 259 -21.42 -15.56 -8.27
C VAL A 259 -20.48 -14.59 -7.57
N VAL A 260 -19.76 -13.74 -8.32
CA VAL A 260 -18.93 -12.67 -7.75
C VAL A 260 -19.76 -11.76 -6.86
N SER A 261 -20.94 -11.33 -7.32
CA SER A 261 -21.84 -10.49 -6.51
C SER A 261 -22.26 -11.16 -5.19
N GLN A 262 -22.47 -12.49 -5.19
CA GLN A 262 -22.81 -13.23 -3.97
C GLN A 262 -21.62 -13.32 -3.01
N VAL A 263 -20.42 -13.61 -3.53
CA VAL A 263 -19.17 -13.61 -2.74
C VAL A 263 -18.94 -12.25 -2.07
N LEU A 264 -19.10 -11.14 -2.81
CA LEU A 264 -18.94 -9.81 -2.24
C LEU A 264 -19.99 -9.51 -1.16
N ARG A 265 -21.25 -9.94 -1.36
CA ARG A 265 -22.31 -9.81 -0.36
C ARG A 265 -21.99 -10.60 0.91
N ASN A 266 -21.48 -11.82 0.76
CA ASN A 266 -21.12 -12.67 1.88
C ASN A 266 -19.90 -12.15 2.65
N ALA A 267 -18.90 -11.61 1.95
CA ALA A 267 -17.78 -10.93 2.58
C ALA A 267 -18.26 -9.70 3.37
N ALA A 268 -19.10 -8.86 2.77
CA ALA A 268 -19.70 -7.71 3.45
C ALA A 268 -20.55 -8.13 4.67
N ALA A 269 -21.33 -9.21 4.56
CA ALA A 269 -22.14 -9.75 5.66
C ALA A 269 -21.26 -10.10 6.87
N ARG A 270 -20.15 -10.82 6.66
CA ARG A 270 -19.21 -11.16 7.73
C ARG A 270 -18.65 -9.92 8.42
N LEU A 271 -18.22 -8.94 7.63
CA LEU A 271 -17.62 -7.69 8.12
C LEU A 271 -18.60 -6.87 8.99
N VAL A 272 -19.92 -7.07 8.83
CA VAL A 272 -20.95 -6.41 9.65
C VAL A 272 -21.61 -7.34 10.68
N GLY A 273 -21.08 -8.55 10.87
CA GLY A 273 -21.55 -9.49 11.89
C GLY A 273 -22.81 -10.29 11.49
N VAL A 274 -23.12 -10.34 10.20
CA VAL A 274 -24.26 -11.09 9.64
C VAL A 274 -23.75 -12.40 9.04
N SER A 275 -24.46 -13.49 9.31
CA SER A 275 -24.14 -14.79 8.71
C SER A 275 -24.26 -14.74 7.18
N PRO A 276 -23.25 -15.22 6.43
CA PRO A 276 -23.29 -15.25 4.98
C PRO A 276 -24.31 -16.29 4.48
N VAL A 277 -24.78 -16.12 3.24
CA VAL A 277 -25.61 -17.11 2.57
C VAL A 277 -24.71 -17.99 1.71
N PRO A 278 -24.61 -19.31 1.99
CA PRO A 278 -23.72 -20.17 1.24
C PRO A 278 -24.03 -20.16 -0.27
N VAL A 279 -23.00 -20.16 -1.10
CA VAL A 279 -23.15 -20.32 -2.56
C VAL A 279 -23.68 -21.71 -2.91
N ASP A 280 -24.34 -21.84 -4.06
CA ASP A 280 -24.78 -23.13 -4.60
C ASP A 280 -23.58 -24.03 -4.90
N GLU A 281 -23.74 -25.35 -4.74
CA GLU A 281 -22.66 -26.32 -4.97
C GLU A 281 -22.04 -26.20 -6.37
N LYS A 282 -22.89 -26.07 -7.40
CA LYS A 282 -22.50 -25.86 -8.81
C LYS A 282 -21.62 -24.62 -9.04
N ASP A 283 -21.70 -23.61 -8.16
CA ASP A 283 -21.01 -22.33 -8.27
C ASP A 283 -19.75 -22.27 -7.38
N SER A 284 -19.47 -23.33 -6.61
CA SER A 284 -18.41 -23.35 -5.59
C SER A 284 -17.02 -23.08 -6.16
N GLU A 285 -16.67 -23.65 -7.31
CA GLU A 285 -15.36 -23.41 -7.93
C GLU A 285 -15.20 -21.95 -8.37
N ILE A 286 -16.25 -21.37 -8.96
CA ILE A 286 -16.28 -19.97 -9.38
C ILE A 286 -16.21 -19.05 -8.17
N ALA A 287 -16.92 -19.37 -7.09
CA ALA A 287 -16.91 -18.61 -5.85
C ALA A 287 -15.53 -18.59 -5.19
N ALA A 288 -14.84 -19.73 -5.14
CA ALA A 288 -13.48 -19.82 -4.62
C ALA A 288 -12.50 -18.96 -5.42
N LYS A 289 -12.55 -19.06 -6.76
CA LYS A 289 -11.73 -18.24 -7.68
C LYS A 289 -12.03 -16.74 -7.53
N ALA A 290 -13.31 -16.38 -7.42
CA ALA A 290 -13.74 -15.00 -7.22
C ALA A 290 -13.23 -14.41 -5.90
N ALA A 291 -13.37 -15.16 -4.81
CA ALA A 291 -12.91 -14.73 -3.49
C ALA A 291 -11.39 -14.51 -3.46
N ARG A 292 -10.62 -15.48 -3.97
CA ARG A 292 -9.16 -15.37 -4.12
C ARG A 292 -8.77 -14.17 -4.97
N PHE A 293 -9.37 -14.02 -6.16
CA PHE A 293 -9.09 -12.90 -7.06
C PHE A 293 -9.27 -11.56 -6.35
N VAL A 294 -10.44 -11.35 -5.72
CA VAL A 294 -10.75 -10.08 -5.06
C VAL A 294 -9.78 -9.84 -3.88
N ALA A 295 -9.46 -10.87 -3.09
CA ALA A 295 -8.51 -10.74 -1.97
C ALA A 295 -7.11 -10.30 -2.43
N SER A 296 -6.62 -10.88 -3.53
CA SER A 296 -5.36 -10.48 -4.16
C SER A 296 -5.42 -9.09 -4.79
N ARG A 297 -6.62 -8.60 -5.15
CA ARG A 297 -6.85 -7.31 -5.81
C ARG A 297 -6.93 -6.11 -4.88
N VAL A 298 -7.27 -6.33 -3.60
CA VAL A 298 -7.32 -5.29 -2.56
C VAL A 298 -5.96 -4.63 -2.42
N SER A 299 -5.93 -3.29 -2.44
CA SER A 299 -4.71 -2.50 -2.21
C SER A 299 -4.87 -1.52 -1.05
N ALA A 300 -3.95 -1.59 -0.10
CA ALA A 300 -3.72 -0.57 0.91
C ALA A 300 -2.47 0.26 0.56
N PRO A 301 -2.50 1.60 0.68
CA PRO A 301 -3.62 2.41 1.19
C PRO A 301 -4.58 2.95 0.11
N ARG A 302 -4.40 2.55 -1.16
CA ARG A 302 -5.14 3.14 -2.29
C ARG A 302 -6.66 2.98 -2.17
N ASP A 303 -7.11 1.78 -1.83
CA ASP A 303 -8.53 1.44 -1.80
C ASP A 303 -9.12 1.67 -0.39
N VAL A 304 -8.38 1.21 0.62
CA VAL A 304 -8.68 1.25 2.06
C VAL A 304 -7.38 1.26 2.88
N GLY A 305 -7.43 1.64 4.17
CA GLY A 305 -6.28 1.51 5.07
C GLY A 305 -5.91 0.05 5.40
N ALA A 306 -4.69 -0.21 5.85
CA ALA A 306 -4.20 -1.57 6.13
C ALA A 306 -5.12 -2.41 7.05
N PRO A 307 -5.71 -1.89 8.16
CA PRO A 307 -6.62 -2.69 8.99
C PRO A 307 -7.84 -3.18 8.20
N ALA A 308 -8.45 -2.29 7.42
CA ALA A 308 -9.59 -2.60 6.56
C ALA A 308 -9.21 -3.59 5.44
N ALA A 309 -8.01 -3.46 4.85
CA ALA A 309 -7.52 -4.40 3.85
C ALA A 309 -7.33 -5.81 4.43
N ARG A 310 -6.74 -5.94 5.64
CA ARG A 310 -6.56 -7.23 6.32
C ARG A 310 -7.90 -7.92 6.53
N VAL A 311 -8.85 -7.29 7.21
CA VAL A 311 -10.14 -7.91 7.54
C VAL A 311 -10.98 -8.21 6.30
N LEU A 312 -10.88 -7.39 5.24
CA LEU A 312 -11.52 -7.67 3.95
C LEU A 312 -10.96 -8.95 3.32
N ARG A 313 -9.63 -9.11 3.31
CA ARG A 313 -8.99 -10.33 2.81
C ARG A 313 -9.37 -11.54 3.65
N MET A 314 -9.42 -11.42 4.98
CA MET A 314 -9.91 -12.49 5.86
C MET A 314 -11.35 -12.91 5.50
N ALA A 315 -12.26 -11.95 5.34
CA ALA A 315 -13.65 -12.23 4.96
C ALA A 315 -13.76 -12.96 3.61
N LEU A 316 -12.90 -12.60 2.65
CA LEU A 316 -12.83 -13.25 1.33
C LEU A 316 -12.20 -14.64 1.42
N PHE A 317 -11.14 -14.85 2.20
CA PHE A 317 -10.57 -16.18 2.40
C PHE A 317 -11.52 -17.14 3.14
N GLN A 318 -12.38 -16.61 4.03
CA GLN A 318 -13.47 -17.38 4.61
C GLN A 318 -14.52 -17.79 3.57
N GLU A 319 -14.78 -16.97 2.55
CA GLU A 319 -15.62 -17.35 1.40
C GLU A 319 -14.94 -18.41 0.54
N GLU A 320 -13.66 -18.24 0.24
CA GLU A 320 -12.89 -19.21 -0.54
C GLU A 320 -12.91 -20.59 0.13
N LYS A 321 -12.60 -20.65 1.43
CA LYS A 321 -12.60 -21.90 2.20
C LYS A 321 -13.99 -22.53 2.25
N ALA A 322 -15.04 -21.74 2.46
CA ALA A 322 -16.41 -22.24 2.50
C ALA A 322 -16.86 -22.81 1.15
N ALA A 323 -16.42 -22.21 0.04
CA ALA A 323 -16.69 -22.70 -1.31
C ALA A 323 -15.87 -23.96 -1.63
N GLN A 324 -14.59 -24.02 -1.28
CA GLN A 324 -13.75 -25.21 -1.47
C GLN A 324 -14.28 -26.44 -0.73
N LEU A 325 -14.80 -26.27 0.49
CA LEU A 325 -15.41 -27.36 1.27
C LEU A 325 -16.68 -27.94 0.63
N LYS A 326 -17.37 -27.18 -0.22
CA LYS A 326 -18.55 -27.66 -0.95
C LYS A 326 -18.22 -28.33 -2.28
N ALA A 327 -17.04 -28.07 -2.83
CA ALA A 327 -16.58 -28.66 -4.08
C ALA A 327 -15.88 -30.02 -3.89
N ALA A 328 -15.49 -30.35 -2.66
CA ALA A 328 -14.81 -31.59 -2.26
C ALA A 328 -15.81 -32.67 -1.83
#